data_AF-A0A9P9YMF4-F1
#
_entry.id   AF-A0A9P9YMF4-F1
#
_cell.length_a   1.000
_cell.length_b   1.000
_cell.length_c   1.000
_cell.angle_alpha   90.00
_cell.angle_beta   90.00
_cell.angle_gamma   90.00
#
_symmetry.space_group_name_H-M   'P 1'
#
loop_
_entity.id
_entity.type
_entity.pdbx_description
1 polymer ?
#
loop_
_entity_poly.entity_id
_entity_poly.type
_entity_poly.pdbx_seq_one_letter_code
_entity_poly.pdbx_strand_id
1 'polypeptide(L)'
;MKLLVALALLLAADFGAPIGLEHDPILQNCTTRKEAIRELTIENSSDENFKCYFNCLLELEKIIVNGKTANPDLVQDKLSPNMLKCLDFEDDNTCELAHKIFKCFGNPI
;
A
#
# COMPACT_ATOMS: atom_id res chain seq x y z
N MET A 1 -13.45 17.48 -53.30
CA MET A 1 -14.02 17.05 -52.00
C MET A 1 -13.74 15.55 -51.78
N LYS A 2 -12.49 15.15 -51.50
CA LYS A 2 -12.14 13.75 -51.14
C LYS A 2 -11.02 13.66 -50.08
N LEU A 3 -10.76 14.77 -49.38
CA LEU A 3 -9.65 14.89 -48.41
C LEU A 3 -10.10 14.90 -46.95
N LEU A 4 -11.39 14.71 -46.67
CA LEU A 4 -11.94 14.76 -45.30
C LEU A 4 -12.32 13.40 -44.71
N VAL A 5 -12.20 12.31 -45.46
CA VAL A 5 -12.58 10.96 -44.96
C VAL A 5 -11.42 10.27 -44.25
N ALA A 6 -10.18 10.71 -44.45
CA ALA A 6 -9.00 10.09 -43.83
C ALA A 6 -8.74 10.54 -42.38
N LEU A 7 -9.44 11.56 -41.86
CA LEU A 7 -9.20 12.11 -40.53
C LEU A 7 -10.09 11.53 -39.42
N ALA A 8 -11.05 10.65 -39.75
CA ALA A 8 -12.01 10.12 -38.79
C ALA A 8 -11.65 8.73 -38.21
N LEU A 9 -10.55 8.10 -38.64
CA LEU A 9 -10.16 6.76 -38.18
C LEU A 9 -8.93 6.74 -37.26
N LEU A 10 -8.35 7.89 -36.94
CA LEU A 10 -7.20 8.00 -36.02
C LEU A 10 -7.58 8.27 -34.55
N LEU A 11 -8.87 8.23 -34.20
CA LEU A 11 -9.37 8.48 -32.84
C LEU A 11 -9.75 7.21 -32.05
N ALA A 12 -9.42 6.02 -32.54
CA ALA A 12 -9.65 4.75 -31.83
C ALA A 12 -8.39 4.24 -31.09
N ALA A 13 -7.42 5.12 -30.85
CA ALA A 13 -6.24 4.83 -30.05
C ALA A 13 -6.22 5.70 -28.80
N ASP A 14 -7.31 5.67 -28.02
CA ASP A 14 -7.26 6.10 -26.63
C ASP A 14 -8.34 5.35 -25.85
N PHE A 15 -7.98 4.88 -24.65
CA PHE A 15 -8.80 4.10 -23.70
C PHE A 15 -9.03 2.63 -24.05
N GLY A 16 -7.93 1.95 -24.30
CA GLY A 16 -7.86 0.50 -24.23
C GLY A 16 -6.50 0.04 -23.73
N ALA A 17 -5.87 0.77 -22.81
CA ALA A 17 -4.88 0.12 -21.97
C ALA A 17 -5.59 -1.12 -21.42
N PRO A 18 -5.03 -2.34 -21.57
CA PRO A 18 -5.53 -3.41 -20.73
C PRO A 18 -5.43 -2.80 -19.34
N ILE A 19 -6.52 -2.88 -18.57
CA ILE A 19 -6.39 -2.79 -17.12
C ILE A 19 -5.56 -4.03 -16.81
N GLY A 20 -4.25 -3.91 -17.02
CA GLY A 20 -3.21 -4.81 -16.61
C GLY A 20 -3.28 -4.69 -15.12
N LEU A 21 -4.27 -5.38 -14.58
CA LEU A 21 -4.40 -5.69 -13.20
C LEU A 21 -3.27 -6.67 -12.95
N GLU A 22 -2.08 -6.09 -12.86
CA GLU A 22 -1.00 -6.68 -12.09
C GLU A 22 -1.65 -7.04 -10.76
N HIS A 23 -1.83 -8.35 -10.59
CA HIS A 23 -2.31 -8.92 -9.36
C HIS A 23 -1.19 -8.61 -8.37
N ASP A 24 -1.40 -7.65 -7.48
CA ASP A 24 -0.47 -7.41 -6.40
C ASP A 24 -0.52 -8.65 -5.49
N PRO A 25 0.51 -9.51 -5.47
CA PRO A 25 0.51 -10.73 -4.68
C PRO A 25 0.52 -10.42 -3.18
N ILE A 26 0.93 -9.21 -2.79
CA ILE A 26 0.92 -8.73 -1.41
C ILE A 26 -0.53 -8.55 -0.95
N LEU A 27 -1.39 -7.97 -1.81
CA LEU A 27 -2.81 -7.85 -1.51
C LEU A 27 -3.42 -9.23 -1.24
N GLN A 28 -3.16 -10.23 -2.08
CA GLN A 28 -3.73 -11.58 -1.91
C GLN A 28 -3.39 -12.23 -0.56
N ASN A 29 -2.23 -11.93 0.00
CA ASN A 29 -1.81 -12.48 1.29
C ASN A 29 -2.49 -11.77 2.48
N CYS A 30 -2.87 -10.52 2.30
CA CYS A 30 -3.46 -9.71 3.38
C CYS A 30 -4.97 -9.56 3.30
N THR A 31 -5.57 -9.67 2.11
CA THR A 31 -7.01 -9.40 1.88
C THR A 31 -7.40 -9.81 0.44
N THR A 32 -8.70 -9.86 0.09
CA THR A 32 -9.05 -9.95 -1.34
C THR A 32 -8.89 -8.58 -2.00
N ARG A 33 -8.64 -8.53 -3.31
CA ARG A 33 -8.57 -7.24 -4.04
C ARG A 33 -9.80 -6.35 -3.81
N LYS A 34 -10.99 -6.93 -3.67
CA LYS A 34 -12.23 -6.18 -3.43
C LYS A 34 -12.23 -5.55 -2.04
N GLU A 35 -11.73 -6.28 -1.04
CA GLU A 35 -11.58 -5.80 0.33
C GLU A 35 -10.45 -4.78 0.44
N ALA A 36 -9.29 -5.00 -0.21
CA ALA A 36 -8.23 -4.01 -0.35
C ALA A 36 -8.75 -2.68 -0.92
N ILE A 37 -9.53 -2.73 -2.01
CA ILE A 37 -10.12 -1.51 -2.58
C ILE A 37 -11.04 -0.84 -1.56
N ARG A 38 -11.84 -1.60 -0.83
CA ARG A 38 -12.72 -1.04 0.22
C ARG A 38 -11.93 -0.42 1.36
N GLU A 39 -10.86 -1.06 1.80
CA GLU A 39 -10.00 -0.58 2.88
C GLU A 39 -9.24 0.68 2.44
N LEU A 40 -8.66 0.69 1.24
CA LEU A 40 -7.92 1.84 0.70
C LEU A 40 -8.82 3.01 0.29
N THR A 41 -10.08 2.77 -0.05
CA THR A 41 -11.05 3.86 -0.40
C THR A 41 -11.73 4.46 0.83
N ILE A 42 -11.79 3.72 1.93
CA ILE A 42 -12.23 4.22 3.22
C ILE A 42 -10.98 4.69 3.97
N GLU A 43 -10.56 5.94 3.75
CA GLU A 43 -9.55 6.59 4.58
C GLU A 43 -10.14 6.93 5.96
N ASN A 44 -10.69 5.94 6.64
CA ASN A 44 -11.17 6.06 8.00
C ASN A 44 -10.10 5.51 8.93
N SER A 45 -9.24 6.41 9.42
CA SER A 45 -8.17 6.06 10.36
C SER A 45 -8.65 5.49 11.70
N SER A 46 -9.97 5.39 11.93
CA SER A 46 -10.55 4.68 13.08
C SER A 46 -11.03 3.26 12.76
N ASP A 47 -11.14 2.86 11.49
CA ASP A 47 -11.58 1.51 11.09
C ASP A 47 -10.48 0.48 11.39
N GLU A 48 -10.84 -0.55 12.14
CA GLU A 48 -9.88 -1.56 12.59
C GLU A 48 -9.37 -2.43 11.44
N ASN A 49 -10.20 -2.74 10.43
CA ASN A 49 -9.78 -3.54 9.28
C ASN A 49 -8.75 -2.78 8.46
N PHE A 50 -8.95 -1.47 8.29
CA PHE A 50 -7.99 -0.60 7.62
C PHE A 50 -6.61 -0.60 8.32
N LYS A 51 -6.60 -0.56 9.66
CA LYS A 51 -5.35 -0.62 10.43
C LYS A 51 -4.69 -2.00 10.35
N CYS A 52 -5.47 -3.06 10.48
CA CYS A 52 -4.96 -4.44 10.43
C CYS A 52 -4.45 -4.83 9.05
N TYR A 53 -5.00 -4.24 7.98
CA TYR A 53 -4.44 -4.37 6.64
C TYR A 53 -2.96 -3.93 6.61
N PHE A 54 -2.61 -2.79 7.22
CA PHE A 54 -1.21 -2.36 7.32
C PHE A 54 -0.36 -3.28 8.19
N ASN A 55 -0.93 -3.88 9.25
CA ASN A 55 -0.17 -4.87 10.03
C ASN A 55 0.28 -6.04 9.15
N CYS A 56 -0.63 -6.58 8.35
CA CYS A 56 -0.27 -7.66 7.45
C CYS A 56 0.80 -7.25 6.42
N LEU A 57 0.70 -6.05 5.82
CA LEU A 57 1.72 -5.55 4.90
C LEU A 57 3.10 -5.46 5.56
N LEU A 58 3.16 -4.90 6.77
CA LEU A 58 4.41 -4.75 7.51
C LEU A 58 4.97 -6.08 8.02
N GLU A 59 4.12 -7.07 8.29
CA GLU A 59 4.55 -8.44 8.62
C GLU A 59 5.15 -9.16 7.40
N LEU A 60 4.54 -9.03 6.22
CA LEU A 60 5.10 -9.58 4.97
C LEU A 60 6.48 -8.99 4.67
N GLU A 61 6.64 -7.70 4.92
CA GLU A 61 7.92 -7.02 4.77
C GLU A 61 8.90 -7.26 5.93
N LYS A 62 8.49 -8.00 6.96
CA LYS A 62 9.25 -8.27 8.19
C LYS A 62 9.65 -7.00 8.95
N ILE A 63 8.88 -5.93 8.77
CA ILE A 63 9.00 -4.69 9.55
C ILE A 63 8.34 -4.87 10.91
N ILE A 64 7.23 -5.64 10.97
CA ILE A 64 6.65 -6.16 12.21
C ILE A 64 6.89 -7.67 12.25
N VAL A 65 7.34 -8.18 13.40
CA VAL A 65 7.57 -9.60 13.65
C VAL A 65 7.06 -9.93 15.04
N ASN A 66 6.15 -10.91 15.14
CA ASN A 66 5.53 -11.31 16.42
C ASN A 66 4.95 -10.11 17.20
N GLY A 67 4.29 -9.20 16.48
CA GLY A 67 3.65 -8.02 17.05
C GLY A 67 4.58 -6.90 17.53
N LYS A 68 5.87 -6.95 17.16
CA LYS A 68 6.86 -5.91 17.50
C LYS A 68 7.59 -5.42 16.27
N THR A 69 8.11 -4.20 16.31
CA THR A 69 8.98 -3.68 15.26
C THR A 69 10.28 -4.49 15.18
N ALA A 70 10.74 -4.73 13.95
CA ALA A 70 12.01 -5.39 13.70
C ALA A 70 13.17 -4.47 14.08
N ASN A 71 14.32 -5.09 14.39
CA ASN A 71 15.55 -4.33 14.60
C ASN A 71 15.86 -3.50 13.32
N PRO A 72 16.08 -2.18 13.41
CA PRO A 72 16.41 -1.32 12.29
C PRO A 72 17.53 -1.87 11.39
N ASP A 73 18.54 -2.52 11.96
CA ASP A 73 19.67 -3.10 11.22
C ASP A 73 19.24 -4.21 10.24
N LEU A 74 18.10 -4.85 10.48
CA LEU A 74 17.55 -5.93 9.64
C LEU A 74 16.69 -5.44 8.47
N VAL A 75 16.30 -4.17 8.48
CA VAL A 75 15.40 -3.57 7.47
C VAL A 75 15.96 -2.27 6.87
N GLN A 76 17.21 -1.94 7.17
CA GLN A 76 17.90 -0.75 6.64
C GLN A 76 18.08 -0.74 5.12
N ASP A 77 18.00 -1.90 4.47
CA ASP A 77 18.02 -2.05 3.01
C ASP A 77 16.65 -1.78 2.38
N LYS A 78 15.57 -1.87 3.17
CA LYS A 78 14.19 -1.63 2.74
C LYS A 78 13.68 -0.24 3.08
N LEU A 79 14.18 0.36 4.16
CA LEU A 79 13.68 1.61 4.71
C LEU A 79 14.74 2.71 4.62
N SER A 80 14.29 3.92 4.27
CA SER A 80 15.17 5.10 4.33
C SER A 80 15.57 5.42 5.78
N PRO A 81 16.70 6.11 6.02
CA PRO A 81 17.11 6.48 7.38
C PRO A 81 16.06 7.24 8.19
N ASN A 82 15.23 8.05 7.54
CA ASN A 82 14.13 8.76 8.21
C ASN A 82 12.97 7.83 8.59
N MET A 83 12.70 6.80 7.77
CA MET A 83 11.69 5.78 8.07
C MET A 83 12.12 4.84 9.20
N LEU A 84 13.42 4.59 9.37
CA LEU A 84 13.91 3.76 10.48
C LEU A 84 13.54 4.35 11.85
N LYS A 85 13.43 5.68 11.98
CA LYS A 85 12.98 6.35 13.21
C LYS A 85 11.52 6.04 13.55
N CYS A 86 10.72 5.62 12.58
CA CYS A 86 9.33 5.23 12.81
C CYS A 86 9.20 3.85 13.49
N LEU A 87 10.30 3.11 13.69
CA LEU A 87 10.28 1.78 14.31
C LEU A 87 10.30 1.81 15.85
N ASP A 88 10.42 2.99 16.45
CA ASP A 88 10.43 3.17 17.91
C ASP A 88 9.02 3.20 18.54
N PHE A 89 7.96 2.99 17.74
CA PHE A 89 6.60 2.91 18.29
C PHE A 89 6.34 1.59 19.01
N GLU A 90 5.56 1.67 20.08
CA GLU A 90 5.00 0.54 20.81
C GLU A 90 3.48 0.68 20.90
N ASP A 91 2.77 -0.45 20.83
CA ASP A 91 1.34 -0.57 21.12
C ASP A 91 1.01 -2.04 21.45
N ASP A 92 0.05 -2.27 22.35
CA ASP A 92 -0.44 -3.61 22.69
C ASP A 92 -1.32 -4.19 21.56
N ASN A 93 -1.94 -3.33 20.75
CA ASN A 93 -2.65 -3.72 19.54
C ASN A 93 -1.71 -3.58 18.34
N THR A 94 -1.40 -4.72 17.71
CA THR A 94 -0.48 -4.77 16.56
C THR A 94 -1.01 -4.02 15.33
N CYS A 95 -2.33 -3.94 15.15
CA CYS A 95 -2.94 -3.14 14.09
C CYS A 95 -2.76 -1.63 14.33
N GLU A 96 -2.89 -1.17 15.57
CA GLU A 96 -2.61 0.23 15.93
C GLU A 96 -1.12 0.55 15.81
N LEU A 97 -0.25 -0.36 16.23
CA LEU A 97 1.20 -0.24 16.03
C LEU A 97 1.52 -0.04 14.53
N ALA A 98 1.01 -0.93 13.68
CA ALA A 98 1.24 -0.88 12.24
C ALA A 98 0.75 0.42 11.61
N HIS A 99 -0.42 0.90 12.03
CA HIS A 99 -1.00 2.13 11.55
C HIS A 99 -0.18 3.37 11.99
N LYS A 100 0.36 3.41 13.21
CA LYS A 100 1.29 4.48 13.66
C LYS A 100 2.55 4.52 12.80
N ILE A 101 3.16 3.36 12.56
CA ILE A 101 4.35 3.22 11.71
C ILE A 101 4.05 3.71 10.29
N PHE A 102 2.95 3.23 9.71
CA PHE A 102 2.56 3.59 8.34
C PHE A 102 2.28 5.10 8.20
N LYS A 103 1.61 5.71 9.18
CA LYS A 103 1.42 7.17 9.22
C LYS A 103 2.75 7.93 9.29
N CYS A 104 3.69 7.44 10.10
CA CYS A 104 5.02 8.03 10.19
C CYS A 104 5.80 7.89 8.87
N PHE A 105 5.66 6.81 8.11
CA PHE A 105 6.26 6.70 6.77
C PHE A 105 5.77 7.78 5.79
N GLY A 106 4.51 8.20 5.91
CA GLY A 106 3.95 9.30 5.11
C GLY A 106 4.47 10.69 5.50
N ASN A 107 4.87 10.88 6.76
CA ASN A 107 5.45 12.12 7.29
C ASN A 107 6.57 11.82 8.29
N PRO A 108 7.76 11.39 7.82
CA PRO A 108 8.82 10.93 8.70
C PRO A 108 9.51 12.11 9.42
N ILE A 109 9.87 11.89 10.69
CA ILE A 109 10.38 12.92 11.64
C ILE A 109 11.88 13.19 11.43
#